data_AF-A0A345ZRA2-F1
#
_entry.id   AF-A0A345ZRA2-F1
#
_cell.length_a   1.000
_cell.length_b   1.000
_cell.length_c   1.000
_cell.angle_alpha   90.00
_cell.angle_beta   90.00
_cell.angle_gamma   90.00
#
_symmetry.space_group_name_H-M   'P 1'
#
loop_
_entity.id
_entity.type
_entity.pdbx_description
1 polymer ?
#
loop_
_entity_poly.entity_id
_entity_poly.type
_entity_poly.pdbx_seq_one_letter_code
_entity_poly.pdbx_strand_id
1 'polypeptide(L)'
;MIMPAKIARAFLCWVFMAGAALGQGQAQAETKFAAGLSWVNEDGTVLTITAVAPNGLLTGSVTTQAGCGAKKPQALTGWYFGAGAGGALTFSVNWEGCNSVTTWSAQYSNATGSFRALWHLAIASAPAWNGIVAGAHTFVMQPSKK
;
A
#
# COMPACT_ATOMS: atom_id res chain seq x y z
N MET A 1 -4.72 55.54 62.84
CA MET A 1 -4.85 54.11 62.47
C MET A 1 -4.29 53.97 61.06
N ILE A 2 -3.09 53.39 60.96
CA ILE A 2 -2.36 52.89 59.77
C ILE A 2 -1.94 53.88 58.65
N MET A 3 -0.66 54.30 58.67
CA MET A 3 0.26 54.32 57.51
C MET A 3 1.07 52.99 57.53
N PRO A 4 1.91 52.58 56.53
CA PRO A 4 2.35 53.16 55.24
C PRO A 4 2.19 52.12 54.07
N ALA A 5 2.66 52.20 52.81
CA ALA A 5 4.03 52.42 52.32
C ALA A 5 4.09 52.55 50.77
N LYS A 6 5.11 53.31 50.33
CA LYS A 6 5.56 53.53 48.94
C LYS A 6 6.30 52.30 48.40
N ILE A 7 6.34 52.07 47.08
CA ILE A 7 7.50 51.54 46.33
C ILE A 7 7.38 51.95 44.85
N ALA A 8 8.52 52.36 44.28
CA ALA A 8 8.72 52.81 42.90
C ALA A 8 9.65 51.85 42.14
N ARG A 9 9.68 51.98 40.79
CA ARG A 9 10.62 51.38 39.79
C ARG A 9 10.39 49.88 39.53
N ALA A 10 10.68 49.28 38.36
CA ALA A 10 11.54 49.61 37.23
C ALA A 10 11.07 48.85 35.97
N PHE A 11 11.46 49.36 34.79
CA PHE A 11 11.46 48.67 33.50
C PHE A 11 12.26 47.35 33.56
N LEU A 12 11.76 46.29 32.92
CA LEU A 12 12.62 45.19 32.44
C LEU A 12 12.05 44.56 31.16
N CYS A 13 12.80 44.74 30.07
CA CYS A 13 12.62 44.06 28.78
C CYS A 13 12.58 42.54 28.97
N TRP A 14 11.50 41.90 28.53
CA TRP A 14 11.49 40.46 28.32
C TRP A 14 11.89 40.16 26.87
N VAL A 15 13.06 39.56 26.72
CA VAL A 15 13.53 38.94 25.48
C VAL A 15 12.69 37.68 25.25
N PHE A 16 11.85 37.67 24.21
CA PHE A 16 11.26 36.43 23.70
C PHE A 16 12.35 35.65 22.96
N MET A 17 12.85 34.57 23.56
CA MET A 17 13.63 33.57 22.82
C MET A 17 12.69 32.83 21.86
N ALA A 18 12.84 33.10 20.56
CA ALA A 18 12.22 32.30 19.51
C ALA A 18 12.92 30.95 19.43
N GLY A 19 12.35 29.94 20.10
CA GLY A 19 12.76 28.55 19.92
C GLY A 19 12.37 28.08 18.52
N ALA A 20 13.35 27.82 17.66
CA ALA A 20 13.14 27.15 16.39
C ALA A 20 12.69 25.71 16.66
N ALA A 21 11.39 25.44 16.49
CA ALA A 21 10.86 24.09 16.47
C ALA A 21 11.37 23.40 15.20
N LEU A 22 12.46 22.64 15.34
CA LEU A 22 12.87 21.66 14.34
C LEU A 22 11.75 20.62 14.25
N GLY A 23 10.93 20.72 13.19
CA GLY A 23 10.01 19.66 12.82
C GLY A 23 10.82 18.41 12.51
N GLN A 24 10.89 17.50 13.46
CA GLN A 24 11.39 16.15 13.22
C GLN A 24 10.38 15.46 12.30
N GLY A 25 10.65 15.46 11.00
CA GLY A 25 9.98 14.56 10.08
C GLY A 25 10.23 13.14 10.57
N GLN A 26 9.21 12.47 11.09
CA GLN A 26 9.33 11.09 11.50
C GLN A 26 9.66 10.26 10.26
N ALA A 27 10.84 9.64 10.24
CA ALA A 27 11.16 8.64 9.24
C ALA A 27 10.12 7.51 9.36
N GLN A 28 9.28 7.36 8.33
CA GLN A 28 8.30 6.30 8.29
C GLN A 28 9.03 4.96 8.19
N ALA A 29 8.72 4.01 9.08
CA ALA A 29 9.37 2.71 9.07
C ALA A 29 9.15 2.02 7.72
N GLU A 30 10.22 1.45 7.15
CA GLU A 30 10.11 0.68 5.93
C GLU A 30 9.16 -0.49 6.11
N THR A 31 8.32 -0.69 5.10
CA THR A 31 7.35 -1.77 5.07
C THR A 31 7.82 -2.83 4.09
N LYS A 32 8.53 -3.84 4.60
CA LYS A 32 9.01 -4.95 3.77
C LYS A 32 7.84 -5.78 3.26
N PHE A 33 7.89 -6.16 1.98
CA PHE A 33 6.93 -7.09 1.42
C PHE A 33 7.06 -8.46 2.11
N ALA A 34 5.96 -8.95 2.68
CA ALA A 34 5.94 -10.20 3.45
C ALA A 34 4.54 -10.84 3.42
N ALA A 35 4.48 -12.11 3.85
CA ALA A 35 3.23 -12.81 4.10
C ALA A 35 2.42 -12.15 5.23
N GLY A 36 1.10 -12.30 5.19
CA GLY A 36 0.16 -11.73 6.16
C GLY A 36 -0.23 -10.28 5.89
N LEU A 37 0.34 -9.67 4.85
CA LEU A 37 0.02 -8.29 4.44
C LEU A 37 -1.11 -8.26 3.43
N SER A 38 -1.85 -7.14 3.42
CA SER A 38 -2.92 -6.89 2.46
C SER A 38 -2.84 -5.48 1.90
N TRP A 39 -3.29 -5.32 0.66
CA TRP A 39 -3.35 -4.06 -0.06
C TRP A 39 -4.74 -3.87 -0.66
N VAL A 40 -5.15 -2.62 -0.81
CA VAL A 40 -6.39 -2.24 -1.49
C VAL A 40 -6.08 -1.30 -2.65
N ASN A 41 -6.75 -1.49 -3.78
CA ASN A 41 -6.65 -0.58 -4.92
C ASN A 41 -7.73 0.51 -4.90
N GLU A 42 -7.69 1.41 -5.87
CA GLU A 42 -8.64 2.50 -6.07
C GLU A 42 -10.10 2.05 -6.25
N ASP A 43 -10.34 0.82 -6.72
CA ASP A 43 -11.67 0.23 -6.92
C ASP A 43 -12.16 -0.57 -5.71
N GLY A 44 -11.37 -0.62 -4.62
CA GLY A 44 -11.66 -1.42 -3.44
C GLY A 44 -11.33 -2.92 -3.59
N THR A 45 -10.62 -3.32 -4.65
CA THR A 45 -10.09 -4.68 -4.80
C THR A 45 -9.03 -4.92 -3.73
N VAL A 46 -9.17 -6.02 -2.99
CA VAL A 46 -8.24 -6.40 -1.92
C VAL A 46 -7.32 -7.50 -2.40
N LEU A 47 -6.01 -7.28 -2.30
CA LEU A 47 -4.95 -8.27 -2.48
C LEU A 47 -4.45 -8.70 -1.11
N THR A 48 -4.45 -10.00 -0.81
CA THR A 48 -3.89 -10.55 0.43
C THR A 48 -2.82 -11.57 0.09
N ILE A 49 -1.64 -11.43 0.66
CA ILE A 49 -0.51 -12.36 0.46
C ILE A 49 -0.43 -13.30 1.64
N THR A 50 -0.55 -14.60 1.40
CA THR A 50 -0.55 -15.64 2.44
C THR A 50 0.82 -16.28 2.60
N ALA A 51 1.61 -16.39 1.54
CA ALA A 51 2.98 -16.88 1.61
C ALA A 51 3.90 -16.24 0.58
N VAL A 52 5.16 -16.10 0.96
CA VAL A 52 6.29 -15.82 0.07
C VAL A 52 7.38 -16.84 0.40
N ALA A 53 7.59 -17.80 -0.49
CA ALA A 53 8.59 -18.84 -0.31
C ALA A 53 10.02 -18.29 -0.53
N PRO A 54 11.08 -18.97 -0.04
CA PRO A 54 12.45 -18.49 -0.21
C PRO A 54 12.91 -18.31 -1.66
N ASN A 55 12.33 -19.05 -2.61
CA ASN A 55 12.58 -18.91 -4.05
C ASN A 55 11.78 -17.77 -4.70
N GLY A 56 11.02 -17.00 -3.92
CA GLY A 56 10.16 -15.92 -4.40
C GLY A 56 8.76 -16.36 -4.82
N LEU A 57 8.40 -17.65 -4.76
CA LEU A 57 7.03 -18.09 -5.08
C LEU A 57 6.03 -17.41 -4.13
N LEU A 58 5.06 -16.74 -4.71
CA LEU A 58 4.06 -15.94 -4.00
C LEU A 58 2.68 -16.60 -4.14
N THR A 59 1.95 -16.70 -3.04
CA THR A 59 0.57 -17.18 -3.00
C THR A 59 -0.30 -16.26 -2.16
N GLY A 60 -1.61 -16.26 -2.44
CA GLY A 60 -2.54 -15.36 -1.77
C GLY A 60 -3.95 -15.43 -2.34
N SER A 61 -4.69 -14.35 -2.16
CA SER A 61 -6.00 -14.16 -2.80
C SER A 61 -6.23 -12.71 -3.26
N VAL A 62 -7.06 -12.56 -4.28
CA VAL A 62 -7.61 -11.29 -4.75
C VAL A 62 -9.12 -11.32 -4.57
N THR A 63 -9.70 -10.26 -4.01
CA THR A 63 -11.15 -10.05 -3.94
C THR A 63 -11.49 -8.76 -4.68
N THR A 64 -12.02 -8.87 -5.91
CA THR A 64 -12.49 -7.73 -6.71
C THR A 64 -13.86 -7.24 -6.25
N GLN A 65 -14.15 -5.95 -6.40
CA GLN A 65 -15.48 -5.39 -6.11
C GLN A 65 -16.45 -5.47 -7.31
N ALA A 66 -15.92 -5.64 -8.50
CA ALA A 66 -16.69 -5.59 -9.75
C ALA A 66 -16.28 -6.71 -10.71
N GLY A 67 -17.14 -6.95 -11.71
CA GLY A 67 -16.94 -8.00 -12.71
C GLY A 67 -17.37 -9.39 -12.23
N CYS A 68 -17.01 -10.39 -13.02
CA CYS A 68 -17.25 -11.78 -12.67
C CYS A 68 -16.30 -12.20 -11.52
N GLY A 69 -16.80 -12.98 -10.55
CA GLY A 69 -16.04 -13.33 -9.34
C GLY A 69 -16.01 -12.24 -8.25
N ALA A 70 -16.75 -11.14 -8.44
CA ALA A 70 -16.83 -10.06 -7.46
C ALA A 70 -17.24 -10.54 -6.06
N LYS A 71 -16.65 -9.89 -5.05
CA LYS A 71 -16.90 -10.10 -3.62
C LYS A 71 -16.56 -11.51 -3.11
N LYS A 72 -15.87 -12.32 -3.92
CA LYS A 72 -15.36 -13.63 -3.54
C LYS A 72 -13.84 -13.63 -3.62
N PRO A 73 -13.12 -14.18 -2.63
CA PRO A 73 -11.68 -14.36 -2.74
C PRO A 73 -11.39 -15.37 -3.84
N GLN A 74 -10.41 -15.05 -4.67
CA GLN A 74 -9.91 -15.90 -5.76
C GLN A 74 -8.42 -16.13 -5.54
N ALA A 75 -7.98 -17.37 -5.68
CA ALA A 75 -6.59 -17.72 -5.44
C ALA A 75 -5.68 -17.03 -6.46
N LEU A 76 -4.52 -16.56 -5.98
CA LEU A 76 -3.45 -16.07 -6.83
C LEU A 76 -2.17 -16.86 -6.60
N THR A 77 -1.37 -16.93 -7.66
CA THR A 77 0.01 -17.39 -7.60
C THR A 77 0.90 -16.46 -8.42
N GLY A 78 2.16 -16.35 -8.05
CA GLY A 78 3.06 -15.39 -8.67
C GLY A 78 4.49 -15.48 -8.16
N TRP A 79 5.23 -14.40 -8.37
CA TRP A 79 6.62 -14.27 -7.94
C TRP A 79 6.85 -12.93 -7.28
N TYR A 80 7.70 -12.92 -6.26
CA TYR A 80 8.27 -11.72 -5.68
C TYR A 80 9.80 -11.83 -5.69
N PHE A 81 10.46 -10.80 -6.18
CA PHE A 81 11.89 -10.61 -6.09
C PHE A 81 12.17 -9.35 -5.28
N GLY A 82 12.64 -9.51 -4.04
CA GLY A 82 13.03 -8.39 -3.19
C GLY A 82 14.45 -7.90 -3.48
N ALA A 83 14.65 -6.59 -3.48
CA ALA A 83 15.95 -5.95 -3.65
C ALA A 83 16.02 -4.63 -2.88
N GLY A 84 17.04 -4.45 -2.03
CA GLY A 84 17.33 -3.18 -1.33
C GLY A 84 16.09 -2.48 -0.77
N ALA A 85 15.71 -1.36 -1.39
CA ALA A 85 14.61 -0.49 -0.99
C ALA A 85 13.21 -0.91 -1.52
N GLY A 86 13.07 -2.09 -2.13
CA GLY A 86 11.83 -2.52 -2.75
C GLY A 86 11.88 -3.93 -3.34
N GLY A 87 11.19 -4.12 -4.46
CA GLY A 87 11.19 -5.37 -5.20
C GLY A 87 10.36 -5.30 -6.48
N ALA A 88 10.26 -6.43 -7.19
CA ALA A 88 9.34 -6.62 -8.29
C ALA A 88 8.41 -7.78 -7.97
N LEU A 89 7.14 -7.68 -8.39
CA LEU A 89 6.18 -8.77 -8.27
C LEU A 89 5.44 -9.01 -9.57
N THR A 90 5.07 -10.28 -9.76
CA THR A 90 4.05 -10.71 -10.72
C THR A 90 3.07 -11.62 -10.01
N PHE A 91 1.82 -11.62 -10.44
CA PHE A 91 0.87 -12.65 -10.03
C PHE A 91 -0.22 -12.81 -11.07
N SER A 92 -0.89 -13.95 -11.02
CA SER A 92 -2.03 -14.28 -11.88
C SER A 92 -3.19 -14.81 -11.06
N VAL A 93 -4.41 -14.52 -11.51
CA VAL A 93 -5.67 -15.03 -10.97
C VAL A 93 -6.42 -15.71 -12.11
N ASN A 94 -6.78 -16.97 -11.91
CA ASN A 94 -7.81 -17.63 -12.70
C ASN A 94 -9.16 -17.34 -12.05
N TRP A 95 -10.06 -16.66 -12.75
CA TRP A 95 -11.35 -16.26 -12.21
C TRP A 95 -12.34 -17.42 -12.33
N GLU A 96 -12.65 -18.06 -11.20
CA GLU A 96 -13.51 -19.24 -11.13
C GLU A 96 -14.90 -18.97 -11.72
N GLY A 97 -15.27 -19.75 -12.74
CA GLY A 97 -16.56 -19.61 -13.44
C GLY A 97 -16.64 -18.41 -14.39
N CYS A 98 -15.53 -17.69 -14.63
CA CYS A 98 -15.53 -16.44 -15.39
C CYS A 98 -14.79 -16.52 -16.73
N ASN A 99 -14.31 -17.70 -17.12
CA ASN A 99 -13.60 -17.94 -18.39
C ASN A 99 -12.56 -16.85 -18.71
N SER A 100 -11.78 -16.45 -17.71
CA SER A 100 -10.76 -15.42 -17.88
C SER A 100 -9.64 -15.57 -16.87
N VAL A 101 -8.47 -15.12 -17.27
CA VAL A 101 -7.27 -15.03 -16.42
C VAL A 101 -6.78 -13.60 -16.45
N THR A 102 -6.41 -13.08 -15.29
CA THR A 102 -5.74 -11.77 -15.22
C THR A 102 -4.34 -11.94 -14.66
N THR A 103 -3.39 -11.21 -15.24
CA THR A 103 -2.02 -11.12 -14.75
C THR A 103 -1.70 -9.69 -14.37
N TRP A 104 -0.86 -9.53 -13.35
CA TRP A 104 -0.34 -8.25 -12.87
C TRP A 104 1.18 -8.29 -12.83
N SER A 105 1.81 -7.14 -13.09
CA SER A 105 3.24 -6.91 -12.85
C SER A 105 3.47 -5.53 -12.25
N ALA A 106 4.40 -5.43 -11.30
CA ALA A 106 4.65 -4.19 -10.57
C ALA A 106 6.06 -4.11 -9.98
N GLN A 107 6.45 -2.89 -9.61
CA GLN A 107 7.55 -2.62 -8.69
C GLN A 107 6.98 -2.19 -7.33
N TYR A 108 7.52 -2.78 -6.26
CA TYR A 108 7.16 -2.50 -4.88
C TYR A 108 8.15 -1.53 -4.23
N SER A 109 7.65 -0.61 -3.43
CA SER A 109 8.44 0.36 -2.67
C SER A 109 8.35 0.07 -1.17
N ASN A 110 9.47 -0.25 -0.52
CA ASN A 110 9.49 -0.42 0.95
C ASN A 110 9.22 0.89 1.68
N ALA A 111 9.60 2.03 1.08
CA ALA A 111 9.42 3.36 1.67
C ALA A 111 7.93 3.73 1.80
N THR A 112 7.10 3.32 0.84
CA THR A 112 5.66 3.66 0.82
C THR A 112 4.75 2.48 1.17
N GLY A 113 5.28 1.26 1.15
CA GLY A 113 4.50 0.04 1.29
C GLY A 113 3.51 -0.20 0.14
N SER A 114 3.65 0.50 -0.98
CA SER A 114 2.67 0.58 -2.06
C SER A 114 3.29 0.23 -3.41
N PHE A 115 2.45 -0.06 -4.40
CA PHE A 115 2.87 -0.34 -5.77
C PHE A 115 1.79 -0.03 -6.80
N ARG A 116 2.20 0.30 -8.03
CA ARG A 116 1.30 0.39 -9.18
C ARG A 116 1.53 -0.82 -10.07
N ALA A 117 0.48 -1.60 -10.29
CA ALA A 117 0.50 -2.82 -11.07
C ALA A 117 -0.19 -2.62 -12.42
N LEU A 118 0.52 -2.90 -13.51
CA LEU A 118 -0.09 -3.05 -14.83
C LEU A 118 -0.77 -4.41 -14.89
N TRP A 119 -1.90 -4.49 -15.58
CA TRP A 119 -2.63 -5.75 -15.70
C TRP A 119 -3.17 -6.01 -17.09
N HIS A 120 -3.30 -7.31 -17.40
CA HIS A 120 -3.93 -7.81 -18.61
C HIS A 120 -4.93 -8.91 -18.24
N LEU A 121 -6.18 -8.76 -18.67
CA LEU A 121 -7.22 -9.77 -18.56
C LEU A 121 -7.42 -10.41 -19.93
N ALA A 122 -7.15 -11.70 -20.04
CA ALA A 122 -7.40 -12.49 -21.23
C ALA A 122 -8.71 -13.27 -21.10
N ILE A 123 -9.58 -13.17 -22.11
CA ILE A 123 -10.84 -13.91 -22.18
C ILE A 123 -10.56 -15.28 -22.80
N ALA A 124 -10.97 -16.36 -22.13
CA ALA A 124 -10.84 -17.74 -22.60
C ALA A 124 -11.88 -18.04 -23.70
N SER A 125 -11.57 -17.58 -24.91
CA SER A 125 -12.37 -17.75 -26.12
C SER A 125 -11.46 -17.88 -27.35
N ALA A 126 -12.03 -18.01 -28.55
CA ALA A 126 -11.24 -17.97 -29.79
C ALA A 126 -10.44 -16.64 -29.87
N PRO A 127 -9.20 -16.64 -30.38
CA PRO A 127 -8.39 -15.42 -30.46
C PRO A 127 -9.14 -14.30 -31.18
N ALA A 128 -9.24 -13.15 -30.52
CA ALA A 128 -9.92 -11.97 -31.03
C ALA A 128 -9.06 -10.74 -30.76
N TRP A 129 -9.16 -9.74 -31.65
CA TRP A 129 -8.39 -8.49 -31.53
C TRP A 129 -8.70 -7.72 -30.23
N ASN A 130 -9.88 -7.94 -29.66
CA ASN A 130 -10.37 -7.38 -28.40
C ASN A 130 -10.43 -8.41 -27.25
N GLY A 131 -9.76 -9.56 -27.39
CA GLY A 131 -9.78 -10.64 -26.41
C GLY A 131 -8.96 -10.36 -25.14
N ILE A 132 -8.19 -9.27 -25.12
CA ILE A 132 -7.39 -8.83 -23.98
C ILE A 132 -7.79 -7.40 -23.60
N VAL A 133 -8.13 -7.22 -22.34
CA VAL A 133 -8.34 -5.90 -21.72
C VAL A 133 -7.11 -5.58 -20.87
N ALA A 134 -6.69 -4.31 -20.83
CA ALA A 134 -5.53 -3.88 -20.08
C ALA A 134 -5.85 -2.65 -19.21
N GLY A 135 -5.04 -2.46 -18.17
CA GLY A 135 -5.15 -1.30 -17.29
C GLY A 135 -4.04 -1.25 -16.26
N ALA A 136 -4.25 -0.45 -15.23
CA ALA A 136 -3.34 -0.32 -14.11
C ALA A 136 -4.12 -0.09 -12.81
N HIS A 137 -3.64 -0.66 -11.72
CA HIS A 137 -4.16 -0.47 -10.36
C HIS A 137 -3.07 0.05 -9.45
N THR A 138 -3.41 0.96 -8.54
CA THR A 138 -2.51 1.44 -7.47
C THR A 138 -2.91 0.78 -6.15
N PHE A 139 -2.08 -0.13 -5.66
CA PHE A 139 -2.31 -0.85 -4.42
C PHE A 139 -1.60 -0.16 -3.25
N VAL A 140 -2.38 0.19 -2.23
CA VAL A 140 -1.92 0.80 -0.98
C VAL A 140 -2.12 -0.17 0.17
N MET A 141 -1.13 -0.28 1.05
CA MET A 141 -1.19 -1.24 2.16
C MET A 141 -2.35 -0.93 3.12
N GLN A 142 -3.04 -1.96 3.56
CA GLN A 142 -4.00 -1.86 4.65
C GLN A 142 -3.27 -2.00 6.01
N PRO A 143 -3.56 -1.15 6.99
CA PRO A 143 -3.04 -1.32 8.34
C PRO A 143 -3.50 -2.67 8.91
N SER A 144 -2.59 -3.42 9.56
CA SER A 144 -2.96 -4.69 10.18
C SER A 144 -4.03 -4.45 11.24
N LYS A 145 -5.13 -5.22 11.19
CA LYS A 145 -6.08 -5.26 12.31
C LYS A 145 -5.33 -5.87 13.51
N LYS A 146 -5.08 -5.06 14.54
CA LYS A 146 -4.57 -5.54 15.82
C LYS A 146 -5.61 -6.39 16.53
#